data_AF-A0A969GG71-F1
#
_entry.id   AF-A0A969GG71-F1
#
_cell.length_a   1.000
_cell.length_b   1.000
_cell.length_c   1.000
_cell.angle_alpha   90.00
_cell.angle_beta   90.00
_cell.angle_gamma   90.00
#
_symmetry.space_group_name_H-M   'P 1'
#
loop_
_entity.id
_entity.type
_entity.pdbx_description
1 polymer ?
#
loop_
_entity_poly.entity_id
_entity_poly.type
_entity_poly.pdbx_seq_one_letter_code
_entity_poly.pdbx_strand_id
1 'polypeptide(L)'
;MQALAEKIKSTNRRAGLWLAPLIASRSSKLFREHKDWFLKDERGRFVSAGFNWGEYLFALDTTHPEVMAWLIQLMKQVRAWGFDYFKLDFLYAGALKGKRYKDMPREAAYRECLKTMYEAMGENAFFLTCGTPIVPALGVCDAIRIGPDVSHEWENYRNEVLLYNPTTPGTKNAVRTVVNRLWLKDLVHIDPDVEYFESKENFLAEEHKIQLQDLALICNFKATSDLPQWMTSDEREQVRKFLLAVPKVTQLSRYVYKLDERIVDFSSAVGLPAEPIGLTKLWGNFLGWLGDFPFVLRIFKWIDDDKLR
;
A
#
# COMPACT_ATOMS: atom_id res chain seq x y z
N MET A 1 -18.36 8.13 12.13
CA MET A 1 -18.01 6.94 11.31
C MET A 1 -19.19 5.99 11.14
N GLN A 2 -19.95 5.65 12.19
CA GLN A 2 -21.10 4.73 12.09
C GLN A 2 -22.12 5.10 10.98
N ALA A 3 -22.59 6.35 10.95
CA ALA A 3 -23.55 6.79 9.91
C ALA A 3 -23.03 6.60 8.48
N LEU A 4 -21.72 6.68 8.25
CA LEU A 4 -21.12 6.43 6.93
C LEU A 4 -21.17 4.94 6.58
N ALA A 5 -20.84 4.06 7.53
CA ALA A 5 -20.93 2.61 7.31
C ALA A 5 -22.38 2.18 7.05
N GLU A 6 -23.34 2.71 7.80
CA GLU A 6 -24.78 2.46 7.60
C GLU A 6 -25.24 2.91 6.20
N LYS A 7 -24.80 4.09 5.74
CA LYS A 7 -25.09 4.58 4.39
C LYS A 7 -24.49 3.69 3.29
N ILE A 8 -23.30 3.12 3.49
CA ILE A 8 -22.71 2.17 2.52
C ILE A 8 -23.53 0.86 2.53
N LYS A 9 -23.82 0.35 3.73
CA LYS A 9 -24.55 -0.91 3.92
C LYS A 9 -25.98 -0.86 3.39
N SER A 10 -26.67 0.29 3.44
CA SER A 10 -27.99 0.46 2.85
C SER A 10 -28.02 0.26 1.33
N THR A 11 -26.85 0.24 0.68
CA THR A 11 -26.69 -0.07 -0.74
C THR A 11 -26.34 -1.54 -1.01
N ASN A 12 -26.49 -2.43 -0.02
CA ASN A 12 -26.10 -3.85 -0.06
C ASN A 12 -24.60 -4.08 -0.31
N ARG A 13 -23.76 -3.12 0.11
CA ARG A 13 -22.29 -3.19 0.04
C ARG A 13 -21.68 -3.37 1.42
N ARG A 14 -20.51 -4.02 1.48
CA ARG A 14 -19.69 -4.04 2.70
C ARG A 14 -19.01 -2.68 2.88
N ALA A 15 -18.96 -2.19 4.10
CA ALA A 15 -18.22 -0.97 4.43
C ALA A 15 -16.76 -1.31 4.76
N GLY A 16 -15.83 -0.62 4.09
CA GLY A 16 -14.39 -0.74 4.32
C GLY A 16 -13.78 0.52 4.91
N LEU A 17 -12.75 0.37 5.74
CA LEU A 17 -12.01 1.47 6.35
C LEU A 17 -10.50 1.27 6.24
N TRP A 18 -9.80 2.34 5.89
CA TRP A 18 -8.33 2.42 5.90
C TRP A 18 -7.82 2.99 7.21
N LEU A 19 -6.72 2.44 7.74
CA LEU A 19 -6.00 2.96 8.90
C LEU A 19 -4.49 2.71 8.74
N ALA A 20 -3.66 3.58 9.32
CA ALA A 20 -2.23 3.33 9.53
C ALA A 20 -1.92 3.21 11.03
N PRO A 21 -2.31 2.11 11.69
CA PRO A 21 -2.46 2.08 13.15
C PRO A 21 -1.13 2.02 13.90
N LEU A 22 -0.02 1.68 13.23
CA LEU A 22 1.28 1.46 13.88
C LEU A 22 2.22 2.67 13.81
N ILE A 23 1.77 3.77 13.21
CA ILE A 23 2.54 5.00 13.07
C ILE A 23 1.78 6.18 13.65
N ALA A 24 2.53 7.16 14.14
CA ALA A 24 1.99 8.48 14.42
C ALA A 24 3.06 9.55 14.18
N SER A 25 2.60 10.76 13.89
CA SER A 25 3.48 11.92 13.75
C SER A 25 3.60 12.70 15.06
N ARG A 26 4.61 13.57 15.18
CA ARG A 26 4.79 14.44 16.36
C ARG A 26 3.63 15.40 16.59
N SER A 27 2.94 15.78 15.51
CA SER A 27 1.77 16.66 15.57
C SER A 27 0.50 15.93 16.04
N SER A 28 0.52 14.60 16.17
CA SER A 28 -0.63 13.83 16.66
C SER A 28 -0.84 13.98 18.17
N LYS A 29 -2.10 13.83 18.61
CA LYS A 29 -2.46 13.76 20.04
C LYS A 29 -1.79 12.55 20.70
N LEU A 30 -1.83 11.39 20.04
CA LEU A 30 -1.24 10.13 20.51
C LEU A 30 0.25 10.30 20.85
N PHE A 31 1.04 10.92 19.96
CA PHE A 31 2.45 11.15 20.22
C PHE A 31 2.70 12.11 21.38
N ARG A 32 1.91 13.19 21.50
CA ARG A 32 2.11 14.16 22.58
C ARG A 32 1.78 13.58 23.95
N GLU A 33 0.74 12.76 24.04
CA GLU A 33 0.21 12.24 25.30
C GLU A 33 0.86 10.92 25.73
N HIS A 34 1.31 10.09 24.77
CA HIS A 34 1.84 8.75 25.04
C HIS A 34 3.24 8.55 24.43
N LYS A 35 4.20 9.43 24.75
CA LYS A 35 5.57 9.35 24.19
C LYS A 35 6.30 8.06 24.54
N ASP A 36 5.95 7.46 25.67
CA ASP A 36 6.48 6.18 26.17
C ASP A 36 6.04 4.98 25.32
N TRP A 37 4.94 5.10 24.58
CA TRP A 37 4.45 4.06 23.67
C TRP A 37 5.28 3.89 22.39
N PHE A 38 6.15 4.84 22.07
CA PHE A 38 6.88 4.85 20.79
C PHE A 38 8.20 4.10 20.89
N LEU A 39 8.51 3.34 19.84
CA LEU A 39 9.74 2.58 19.70
C LEU A 39 10.94 3.52 19.72
N LYS A 40 11.97 3.16 20.50
CA LYS A 40 13.22 3.92 20.62
C LYS A 40 14.41 3.07 20.19
N ASP A 41 15.48 3.70 19.73
CA ASP A 41 16.76 3.03 19.51
C ASP A 41 17.55 2.87 20.83
N GLU A 42 18.71 2.22 20.74
CA GLU A 42 19.62 2.02 21.90
C GLU A 42 20.08 3.33 22.55
N ARG A 43 19.96 4.46 21.86
CA ARG A 43 20.32 5.80 22.37
C ARG A 43 19.11 6.55 22.92
N GLY A 44 17.94 5.90 23.02
CA GLY A 44 16.71 6.49 23.51
C GLY A 44 16.02 7.44 22.53
N ARG A 45 16.45 7.48 21.26
CA ARG A 45 15.84 8.32 20.22
C ARG A 45 14.68 7.58 19.57
N PHE A 46 13.59 8.29 19.25
CA PHE A 46 12.45 7.69 18.57
C PHE A 46 12.85 7.13 17.20
N VAL A 47 12.41 5.91 16.90
CA VAL A 47 12.65 5.26 15.61
C VAL A 47 11.73 5.88 14.55
N SER A 48 12.34 6.42 13.49
CA SER A 48 11.61 6.96 12.34
C SER A 48 10.99 5.84 11.51
N ALA A 49 9.72 6.00 11.17
CA ALA A 49 8.97 5.21 10.19
C ALA A 49 8.83 5.98 8.87
N GLY A 50 9.86 6.74 8.49
CA GLY A 50 9.88 7.51 7.26
C GLY A 50 9.25 8.90 7.36
N PHE A 51 9.11 9.54 6.20
CA PHE A 51 8.54 10.87 6.04
C PHE A 51 7.34 10.79 5.11
N ASN A 52 6.18 11.19 5.60
CA ASN A 52 4.95 11.26 4.80
C ASN A 52 4.05 12.38 5.32
N TRP A 53 3.10 12.83 4.50
CA TRP A 53 2.17 13.92 4.86
C TRP A 53 2.86 15.18 5.41
N GLY A 54 4.09 15.46 4.96
CA GLY A 54 4.85 16.66 5.32
C GLY A 54 5.57 16.62 6.68
N GLU A 55 5.61 15.46 7.34
CA GLU A 55 6.31 15.27 8.61
C GLU A 55 6.90 13.87 8.81
N TYR A 56 7.78 13.73 9.82
CA TYR A 56 8.32 12.44 10.22
C TYR A 56 7.29 11.63 10.98
N LEU A 57 7.24 10.34 10.65
CA LEU A 57 6.41 9.33 11.30
C LEU A 57 7.26 8.54 12.28
N PHE A 58 6.64 8.08 13.36
CA PHE A 58 7.29 7.30 14.41
C PHE A 58 6.46 6.05 14.69
N ALA A 59 7.16 4.93 14.90
CA ALA A 59 6.53 3.63 15.13
C ALA A 59 6.10 3.46 16.59
N LEU A 60 4.91 2.89 16.79
CA LEU A 60 4.49 2.37 18.09
C LEU A 60 5.29 1.11 18.43
N ASP A 61 5.62 0.95 19.71
CA ASP A 61 6.16 -0.30 20.23
C ASP A 61 5.03 -1.30 20.45
N THR A 62 4.88 -2.23 19.50
CA THR A 62 3.82 -3.25 19.54
C THR A 62 4.03 -4.33 20.60
N THR A 63 5.05 -4.21 21.43
CA THR A 63 5.23 -5.07 22.61
C THR A 63 4.82 -4.38 23.91
N HIS A 64 4.49 -3.09 23.86
CA HIS A 64 4.00 -2.34 25.01
C HIS A 64 2.55 -2.74 25.31
N PRO A 65 2.20 -3.14 26.54
CA PRO A 65 0.87 -3.68 26.86
C PRO A 65 -0.25 -2.66 26.61
N GLU A 66 -0.02 -1.38 26.91
CA GLU A 66 -1.02 -0.34 26.67
C GLU A 66 -1.22 -0.04 25.17
N VAL A 67 -0.17 -0.15 24.35
CA VAL A 67 -0.27 -0.02 22.89
C VAL A 67 -1.14 -1.14 22.35
N MET A 68 -0.88 -2.38 22.78
CA MET A 68 -1.66 -3.54 22.35
C MET A 68 -3.13 -3.43 22.80
N ALA A 69 -3.39 -3.01 24.03
CA ALA A 69 -4.75 -2.76 24.51
C ALA A 69 -5.46 -1.70 23.66
N TRP A 70 -4.77 -0.60 23.33
CA TRP A 70 -5.33 0.47 22.48
C TRP A 70 -5.62 -0.02 21.06
N LEU A 71 -4.72 -0.78 20.43
CA LEU A 71 -4.92 -1.35 19.10
C LEU A 71 -6.12 -2.30 19.07
N ILE A 72 -6.28 -3.16 20.08
CA ILE A 72 -7.45 -4.05 20.23
C ILE A 72 -8.74 -3.23 20.28
N GLN A 73 -8.77 -2.19 21.12
CA GLN A 73 -9.96 -1.34 21.26
C GLN A 73 -10.25 -0.58 19.95
N LEU A 74 -9.23 -0.14 19.23
CA LEU A 74 -9.38 0.50 17.93
C LEU A 74 -10.05 -0.45 16.92
N MET A 75 -9.59 -1.70 16.80
CA MET A 75 -10.21 -2.68 15.89
C MET A 75 -11.67 -2.96 16.27
N LYS A 76 -11.94 -3.15 17.57
CA LYS A 76 -13.31 -3.34 18.08
C LYS A 76 -14.21 -2.13 17.81
N GLN A 77 -13.68 -0.92 17.97
CA GLN A 77 -14.42 0.32 17.71
C GLN A 77 -14.78 0.46 16.22
N VAL A 78 -13.88 0.06 15.32
CA VAL A 78 -14.13 0.08 13.87
C VAL A 78 -15.23 -0.93 13.50
N ARG A 79 -15.23 -2.12 14.11
CA ARG A 79 -16.35 -3.08 13.98
C ARG A 79 -17.65 -2.52 14.54
N ALA A 80 -17.61 -1.86 15.70
CA ALA A 80 -18.79 -1.26 16.31
C ALA A 80 -19.38 -0.13 15.45
N TRP A 81 -18.54 0.59 14.70
CA TRP A 81 -19.02 1.52 13.67
C TRP A 81 -19.61 0.82 12.43
N GLY A 82 -19.47 -0.49 12.29
CA GLY A 82 -20.05 -1.27 11.22
C GLY A 82 -19.15 -1.49 10.00
N PHE A 83 -17.83 -1.32 10.14
CA PHE A 83 -16.89 -1.68 9.07
C PHE A 83 -16.44 -3.13 9.20
N ASP A 84 -16.49 -3.88 8.11
CA ASP A 84 -16.15 -5.31 8.06
C ASP A 84 -15.05 -5.60 7.02
N TYR A 85 -14.47 -4.57 6.41
CA TYR A 85 -13.28 -4.66 5.55
C TYR A 85 -12.23 -3.67 6.09
N PHE A 86 -11.03 -4.15 6.36
CA PHE A 86 -9.94 -3.38 6.94
C PHE A 86 -8.79 -3.32 5.95
N LYS A 87 -8.36 -2.11 5.58
CA LYS A 87 -7.05 -1.89 4.94
C LYS A 87 -6.13 -1.28 5.99
N LEU A 88 -5.26 -2.10 6.60
CA LEU A 88 -4.26 -1.59 7.55
C LEU A 88 -2.92 -1.38 6.84
N ASP A 89 -2.38 -0.19 6.96
CA ASP A 89 -1.26 0.31 6.17
C ASP A 89 -0.07 0.71 7.04
N PHE A 90 1.10 0.92 6.41
CA PHE A 90 2.37 1.23 7.07
C PHE A 90 2.75 0.19 8.15
N LEU A 91 2.33 -1.06 7.96
CA LEU A 91 2.47 -2.13 8.94
C LEU A 91 3.93 -2.53 9.22
N TYR A 92 4.86 -2.22 8.31
CA TYR A 92 6.30 -2.39 8.51
C TYR A 92 6.82 -1.68 9.76
N ALA A 93 6.12 -0.63 10.23
CA ALA A 93 6.46 0.09 11.46
C ALA A 93 6.58 -0.85 12.67
N GLY A 94 5.70 -1.85 12.80
CA GLY A 94 5.77 -2.84 13.88
C GLY A 94 7.01 -3.73 13.83
N ALA A 95 7.65 -3.86 12.67
CA ALA A 95 8.85 -4.67 12.44
C ALA A 95 10.14 -3.83 12.34
N LEU A 96 10.12 -2.53 12.68
CA LEU A 96 11.34 -1.71 12.66
C LEU A 96 12.32 -2.13 13.76
N LYS A 97 13.62 -1.94 13.49
CA LYS A 97 14.67 -2.21 14.50
C LYS A 97 14.59 -1.15 15.60
N GLY A 98 14.68 -1.58 16.84
CA GLY A 98 14.63 -0.71 18.02
C GLY A 98 14.46 -1.51 19.31
N LYS A 99 14.73 -0.84 20.43
CA LYS A 99 14.54 -1.36 21.78
C LYS A 99 13.06 -1.39 22.12
N ARG A 100 12.58 -2.59 22.44
CA ARG A 100 11.17 -2.90 22.73
C ARG A 100 10.93 -3.03 24.23
N TYR A 101 9.68 -2.84 24.65
CA TYR A 101 9.19 -3.05 26.01
C TYR A 101 9.39 -4.51 26.44
N LYS A 102 9.03 -5.45 25.56
CA LYS A 102 9.36 -6.88 25.70
C LYS A 102 10.49 -7.22 24.73
N ASP A 103 11.60 -7.73 25.26
CA ASP A 103 12.73 -8.15 24.43
C ASP A 103 12.35 -9.38 23.58
N MET A 104 12.19 -9.17 22.28
CA MET A 104 11.84 -10.21 21.31
C MET A 104 12.19 -9.80 19.87
N PRO A 105 12.35 -10.76 18.95
CA PRO A 105 12.61 -10.46 17.53
C PRO A 105 11.51 -9.60 16.90
N ARG A 106 11.91 -8.60 16.11
CA ARG A 106 10.99 -7.61 15.50
C ARG A 106 9.92 -8.24 14.61
N GLU A 107 10.24 -9.28 13.84
CA GLU A 107 9.28 -10.00 13.00
C GLU A 107 8.26 -10.78 13.85
N ALA A 108 8.68 -11.31 15.00
CA ALA A 108 7.79 -11.98 15.94
C ALA A 108 6.85 -10.98 16.63
N ALA A 109 7.37 -9.82 17.08
CA ALA A 109 6.55 -8.74 17.65
C ALA A 109 5.50 -8.23 16.65
N TYR A 110 5.91 -8.07 15.39
CA TYR A 110 5.00 -7.69 14.30
C TYR A 110 3.90 -8.74 14.09
N ARG A 111 4.26 -10.03 14.00
CA ARG A 111 3.29 -11.11 13.78
C ARG A 111 2.30 -11.25 14.95
N GLU A 112 2.78 -11.15 16.19
CA GLU A 112 1.92 -11.18 17.39
C GLU A 112 0.92 -10.01 17.39
N CYS A 113 1.40 -8.80 17.06
CA CYS A 113 0.55 -7.63 16.89
C CYS A 113 -0.50 -7.82 15.80
N LEU A 114 -0.10 -8.30 14.63
CA LEU A 114 -0.99 -8.52 13.50
C LEU A 114 -2.11 -9.51 13.83
N LYS A 115 -1.75 -10.64 14.46
CA LYS A 115 -2.69 -11.68 14.90
C LYS A 115 -3.67 -11.11 15.92
N THR A 116 -3.18 -10.37 16.90
CA THR A 116 -4.01 -9.76 17.94
C THR A 116 -4.99 -8.74 17.37
N MET A 117 -4.55 -7.91 16.40
CA MET A 117 -5.45 -6.99 15.70
C MET A 117 -6.52 -7.74 14.91
N TYR A 118 -6.15 -8.80 14.18
CA TYR A 118 -7.12 -9.60 13.41
C TYR A 118 -8.16 -10.29 14.31
N GLU A 119 -7.74 -10.90 15.42
CA GLU A 119 -8.65 -11.48 16.41
C GLU A 119 -9.60 -10.42 17.00
N ALA A 120 -9.11 -9.20 17.24
CA ALA A 120 -9.92 -8.09 17.72
C ALA A 120 -10.89 -7.53 16.67
N MET A 121 -10.61 -7.73 15.38
CA MET A 121 -11.59 -7.47 14.33
C MET A 121 -12.75 -8.46 14.45
N GLY A 122 -12.55 -9.70 14.89
CA GLY A 122 -13.63 -10.69 15.05
C GLY A 122 -14.16 -11.26 13.73
N GLU A 123 -15.19 -12.11 13.82
CA GLU A 123 -15.65 -12.93 12.69
C GLU A 123 -16.12 -12.11 11.48
N ASN A 124 -15.91 -12.67 10.28
CA ASN A 124 -16.31 -12.12 8.98
C ASN A 124 -15.66 -10.78 8.58
N ALA A 125 -14.65 -10.31 9.32
CA ALA A 125 -13.80 -9.23 8.86
C ALA A 125 -12.94 -9.71 7.68
N PHE A 126 -12.78 -8.86 6.66
CA PHE A 126 -11.76 -9.07 5.64
C PHE A 126 -10.58 -8.14 5.91
N PHE A 127 -9.40 -8.72 6.06
CA PHE A 127 -8.19 -8.00 6.44
C PHE A 127 -7.19 -7.93 5.28
N LEU A 128 -7.11 -6.76 4.66
CA LEU A 128 -6.07 -6.38 3.72
C LEU A 128 -4.92 -5.68 4.46
N THR A 129 -3.72 -6.23 4.33
CA THR A 129 -2.48 -5.62 4.83
C THR A 129 -1.76 -4.85 3.74
N CYS A 130 -1.22 -3.69 4.08
CA CYS A 130 -0.49 -2.80 3.17
C CYS A 130 0.78 -2.26 3.84
N GLY A 131 1.83 -2.04 3.03
CA GLY A 131 3.15 -1.67 3.53
C GLY A 131 3.68 -2.64 4.58
N THR A 132 3.57 -3.95 4.33
CA THR A 132 3.74 -5.00 5.33
C THR A 132 4.96 -5.91 5.08
N PRO A 133 5.64 -6.44 6.12
CA PRO A 133 6.52 -7.59 6.00
C PRO A 133 5.73 -8.83 5.55
N ILE A 134 5.90 -9.24 4.29
CA ILE A 134 5.09 -10.29 3.64
C ILE A 134 5.13 -11.61 4.40
N VAL A 135 6.32 -12.19 4.61
CA VAL A 135 6.43 -13.54 5.21
C VAL A 135 5.84 -13.61 6.62
N PRO A 136 6.10 -12.65 7.53
CA PRO A 136 5.43 -12.61 8.83
C PRO A 136 3.92 -12.41 8.79
N ALA A 137 3.33 -11.89 7.71
CA ALA A 137 1.89 -11.67 7.58
C ALA A 137 1.11 -12.88 7.04
N LEU A 138 1.78 -13.82 6.37
CA LEU A 138 1.14 -15.02 5.80
C LEU A 138 0.45 -15.86 6.87
N GLY A 139 -0.76 -16.33 6.56
CA GLY A 139 -1.61 -17.12 7.46
C GLY A 139 -2.26 -16.34 8.61
N VAL A 140 -2.23 -15.00 8.58
CA VAL A 140 -2.89 -14.13 9.57
C VAL A 140 -3.92 -13.20 8.93
N CYS A 141 -3.67 -12.74 7.71
CA CYS A 141 -4.55 -11.82 6.97
C CYS A 141 -5.17 -12.51 5.75
N ASP A 142 -6.25 -11.92 5.24
CA ASP A 142 -6.94 -12.43 4.05
C ASP A 142 -6.23 -12.01 2.75
N ALA A 143 -5.66 -10.80 2.73
CA ALA A 143 -5.00 -10.23 1.56
C ALA A 143 -3.76 -9.39 1.90
N ILE A 144 -2.84 -9.30 0.93
CA ILE A 144 -1.63 -8.48 1.03
C ILE A 144 -1.48 -7.61 -0.22
N ARG A 145 -1.29 -6.29 -0.05
CA ARG A 145 -0.68 -5.42 -1.07
C ARG A 145 0.78 -5.80 -1.20
N ILE A 146 1.14 -6.43 -2.31
CA ILE A 146 2.46 -7.03 -2.51
C ILE A 146 3.41 -6.19 -3.37
N GLY A 147 3.00 -5.00 -3.80
CA GLY A 147 3.80 -4.10 -4.63
C GLY A 147 3.69 -2.64 -4.18
N PRO A 148 4.53 -1.74 -4.73
CA PRO A 148 4.37 -0.29 -4.58
C PRO A 148 2.99 0.18 -5.02
N ASP A 149 2.64 1.41 -4.65
CA ASP A 149 1.40 2.03 -5.13
C ASP A 149 1.44 2.21 -6.65
N VAL A 150 0.30 2.01 -7.32
CA VAL A 150 0.12 2.47 -8.70
C VAL A 150 0.05 3.99 -8.74
N SER A 151 0.19 4.55 -9.94
CA SER A 151 0.05 5.99 -10.16
C SER A 151 -0.63 6.25 -11.50
N HIS A 152 -1.19 7.44 -11.65
CA HIS A 152 -1.64 7.99 -12.93
C HIS A 152 -0.52 8.16 -13.99
N GLU A 153 0.74 7.83 -13.64
CA GLU A 153 1.90 7.81 -14.54
C GLU A 153 2.52 6.40 -14.59
N TRP A 154 3.12 6.04 -15.74
CA TRP A 154 3.79 4.74 -15.90
C TRP A 154 5.07 4.65 -15.06
N GLU A 155 5.92 5.68 -15.15
CA GLU A 155 7.16 5.84 -14.40
C GLU A 155 7.42 7.32 -14.13
N ASN A 156 7.98 7.64 -12.96
CA ASN A 156 8.42 8.99 -12.63
C ASN A 156 9.95 9.08 -12.74
N TYR A 157 10.46 9.84 -13.72
CA TYR A 157 11.91 9.90 -14.00
C TYR A 157 12.76 10.32 -12.79
N ARG A 158 12.26 11.28 -11.99
CA ARG A 158 12.98 11.74 -10.78
C ARG A 158 13.18 10.57 -9.80
N ASN A 159 12.12 9.82 -9.52
CA ASN A 159 12.19 8.77 -8.51
C ASN A 159 12.90 7.53 -9.04
N GLU A 160 12.55 7.09 -10.25
CA GLU A 160 13.01 5.81 -10.80
C GLU A 160 14.44 5.88 -11.34
N VAL A 161 14.83 7.00 -11.95
CA VAL A 161 16.14 7.12 -12.61
C VAL A 161 17.11 7.93 -11.77
N LEU A 162 16.70 9.12 -11.30
CA LEU A 162 17.63 9.99 -10.57
C LEU A 162 17.86 9.51 -9.13
N LEU A 163 16.79 9.19 -8.40
CA LEU A 163 16.88 8.68 -7.03
C LEU A 163 17.06 7.15 -6.96
N TYR A 164 16.93 6.47 -8.10
CA TYR A 164 17.04 5.02 -8.23
C TYR A 164 16.20 4.27 -7.19
N ASN A 165 14.94 4.71 -7.01
CA ASN A 165 14.06 4.23 -5.96
C ASN A 165 12.81 3.53 -6.53
N PRO A 166 12.88 2.21 -6.78
CA PRO A 166 11.79 1.44 -7.39
C PRO A 166 10.62 1.14 -6.45
N THR A 167 10.59 1.72 -5.25
CA THR A 167 9.53 1.53 -4.26
C THR A 167 8.57 2.71 -4.17
N THR A 168 8.77 3.76 -4.97
CA THR A 168 7.85 4.90 -5.02
C THR A 168 6.59 4.59 -5.85
N PRO A 169 5.51 5.36 -5.69
CA PRO A 169 4.31 5.20 -6.52
C PRO A 169 4.63 5.27 -8.01
N GLY A 170 4.16 4.29 -8.78
CA GLY A 170 4.41 4.16 -10.22
C GLY A 170 3.85 2.85 -10.76
N THR A 171 3.05 2.92 -11.84
CA THR A 171 2.34 1.74 -12.35
C THR A 171 3.29 0.65 -12.82
N LYS A 172 4.42 0.99 -13.44
CA LYS A 172 5.43 -0.02 -13.80
C LYS A 172 6.06 -0.68 -12.57
N ASN A 173 6.31 0.07 -11.49
CA ASN A 173 6.88 -0.48 -10.26
C ASN A 173 5.94 -1.50 -9.61
N ALA A 174 4.64 -1.17 -9.58
CA ALA A 174 3.59 -2.06 -9.12
C ALA A 174 3.58 -3.33 -9.98
N VAL A 175 3.41 -3.21 -11.30
CA VAL A 175 3.38 -4.36 -12.23
C VAL A 175 4.63 -5.24 -12.08
N ARG A 176 5.83 -4.65 -12.13
CA ARG A 176 7.11 -5.35 -11.97
C ARG A 176 7.16 -6.17 -10.69
N THR A 177 6.78 -5.57 -9.58
CA THR A 177 6.88 -6.21 -8.26
C THR A 177 5.83 -7.29 -8.10
N VAL A 178 4.59 -7.02 -8.55
CA VAL A 178 3.46 -7.94 -8.45
C VAL A 178 3.70 -9.20 -9.24
N VAL A 179 4.10 -9.07 -10.51
CA VAL A 179 4.38 -10.22 -11.40
C VAL A 179 5.46 -11.14 -10.80
N ASN A 180 6.47 -10.59 -10.13
CA ASN A 180 7.52 -11.38 -9.46
C ASN A 180 7.08 -12.03 -8.14
N ARG A 181 5.87 -11.74 -7.66
CA ARG A 181 5.32 -12.23 -6.40
C ARG A 181 4.03 -13.03 -6.57
N LEU A 182 3.60 -13.30 -7.80
CA LEU A 182 2.42 -14.12 -8.12
C LEU A 182 2.49 -15.56 -7.57
N TRP A 183 3.69 -16.06 -7.26
CA TRP A 183 3.87 -17.35 -6.57
C TRP A 183 3.22 -17.39 -5.18
N LEU A 184 2.86 -16.25 -4.59
CA LEU A 184 2.14 -16.18 -3.30
C LEU A 184 0.64 -16.50 -3.43
N LYS A 185 0.10 -16.65 -4.65
CA LYS A 185 -1.34 -16.71 -4.91
C LYS A 185 -2.04 -17.87 -4.21
N ASP A 186 -1.34 -18.98 -4.03
CA ASP A 186 -1.87 -20.16 -3.33
C ASP A 186 -1.84 -20.01 -1.79
N LEU A 187 -1.20 -18.96 -1.27
CA LEU A 187 -1.02 -18.73 0.17
C LEU A 187 -1.90 -17.60 0.70
N VAL A 188 -2.23 -16.61 -0.14
CA VAL A 188 -2.97 -15.40 0.27
C VAL A 188 -3.57 -14.70 -0.94
N HIS A 189 -4.64 -13.93 -0.75
CA HIS A 189 -5.10 -13.03 -1.81
C HIS A 189 -4.03 -11.96 -2.09
N ILE A 190 -3.67 -11.86 -3.36
CA ILE A 190 -2.70 -10.88 -3.86
C ILE A 190 -3.47 -9.63 -4.28
N ASP A 191 -3.23 -8.52 -3.60
CA ASP A 191 -3.72 -7.20 -4.01
C ASP A 191 -2.65 -6.52 -4.91
N PRO A 192 -2.89 -6.36 -6.23
CA PRO A 192 -1.99 -5.70 -7.15
C PRO A 192 -2.08 -4.17 -7.12
N ASP A 193 -2.84 -3.62 -6.17
CA ASP A 193 -3.37 -2.25 -6.14
C ASP A 193 -4.56 -2.03 -7.11
N VAL A 194 -5.03 -0.80 -7.24
CA VAL A 194 -6.24 -0.46 -8.00
C VAL A 194 -6.00 -0.35 -9.52
N GLU A 195 -7.06 -0.59 -10.30
CA GLU A 195 -7.11 -0.43 -11.74
C GLU A 195 -7.69 0.93 -12.16
N TYR A 196 -7.16 1.47 -13.26
CA TYR A 196 -7.63 2.69 -13.89
C TYR A 196 -8.40 2.41 -15.19
N PHE A 197 -9.48 3.14 -15.40
CA PHE A 197 -10.35 3.15 -16.56
C PHE A 197 -10.48 4.58 -17.08
N GLU A 198 -10.71 5.51 -16.16
CA GLU A 198 -10.89 6.92 -16.44
C GLU A 198 -9.69 7.57 -17.14
N SER A 199 -9.97 8.38 -18.14
CA SER A 199 -9.00 9.16 -18.92
C SER A 199 -8.71 10.54 -18.33
N LYS A 200 -9.63 11.12 -17.55
CA LYS A 200 -9.43 12.43 -16.94
C LYS A 200 -8.39 12.35 -15.81
N GLU A 201 -7.46 13.32 -15.82
CA GLU A 201 -6.35 13.41 -14.86
C GLU A 201 -5.49 12.13 -14.76
N ASN A 202 -5.48 11.33 -15.83
CA ASN A 202 -4.72 10.10 -15.93
C ASN A 202 -3.81 10.11 -17.17
N PHE A 203 -2.50 10.00 -16.95
CA PHE A 203 -1.49 10.06 -18.01
C PHE A 203 -1.02 8.68 -18.48
N LEU A 204 -1.64 7.60 -18.00
CA LEU A 204 -1.36 6.26 -18.50
C LEU A 204 -1.86 6.10 -19.93
N ALA A 205 -0.98 5.65 -20.81
CA ALA A 205 -1.37 5.09 -22.09
C ALA A 205 -2.33 3.91 -21.89
N GLU A 206 -3.25 3.72 -22.83
CA GLU A 206 -4.30 2.70 -22.75
C GLU A 206 -3.71 1.28 -22.55
N GLU A 207 -2.59 0.97 -23.21
CA GLU A 207 -1.88 -0.30 -23.05
C GLU A 207 -1.42 -0.55 -21.60
N HIS A 208 -1.01 0.49 -20.86
CA HIS A 208 -0.60 0.37 -19.47
C HIS A 208 -1.79 0.17 -18.54
N LYS A 209 -2.94 0.81 -18.84
CA LYS A 209 -4.19 0.55 -18.13
C LYS A 209 -4.64 -0.90 -18.32
N ILE A 210 -4.60 -1.40 -19.56
CA ILE A 210 -4.93 -2.80 -19.89
C ILE A 210 -3.99 -3.76 -19.14
N GLN A 211 -2.68 -3.51 -19.12
CA GLN A 211 -1.76 -4.36 -18.35
C GLN A 211 -2.11 -4.43 -16.87
N LEU A 212 -2.49 -3.30 -16.26
CA LEU A 212 -2.90 -3.25 -14.85
C LEU A 212 -4.19 -4.06 -14.62
N GLN A 213 -5.19 -3.89 -15.49
CA GLN A 213 -6.44 -4.64 -15.45
C GLN A 213 -6.22 -6.15 -15.64
N ASP A 214 -5.33 -6.54 -16.55
CA ASP A 214 -4.98 -7.95 -16.76
C ASP A 214 -4.32 -8.58 -15.54
N LEU A 215 -3.43 -7.82 -14.90
CA LEU A 215 -2.75 -8.26 -13.70
C LEU A 215 -3.75 -8.48 -12.54
N ALA A 216 -4.76 -7.63 -12.43
CA ALA A 216 -5.86 -7.78 -11.48
C ALA A 216 -6.72 -9.03 -11.74
N LEU A 217 -7.00 -9.31 -13.02
CA LEU A 217 -7.68 -10.55 -13.43
C LEU A 217 -6.83 -11.79 -13.10
N ILE A 218 -5.51 -11.73 -13.31
CA ILE A 218 -4.57 -12.81 -12.93
C ILE A 218 -4.53 -12.99 -11.41
N CYS A 219 -4.53 -11.90 -10.63
CA CYS A 219 -4.57 -11.96 -9.17
C CYS A 219 -5.93 -12.41 -8.62
N ASN A 220 -7.00 -12.28 -9.42
CA ASN A 220 -8.39 -12.39 -8.98
C ASN A 220 -8.69 -11.45 -7.81
N PHE A 221 -8.17 -10.23 -7.89
CA PHE A 221 -8.37 -9.16 -6.92
C PHE A 221 -8.59 -7.88 -7.71
N LYS A 222 -9.80 -7.32 -7.62
CA LYS A 222 -10.28 -6.24 -8.48
C LYS A 222 -10.66 -5.05 -7.63
N ALA A 223 -10.10 -3.89 -7.94
CA ALA A 223 -10.39 -2.65 -7.23
C ALA A 223 -10.21 -1.45 -8.16
N THR A 224 -11.00 -0.40 -7.98
CA THR A 224 -10.76 0.87 -8.67
C THR A 224 -11.02 2.02 -7.71
N SER A 225 -10.25 3.10 -7.86
CA SER A 225 -10.46 4.37 -7.15
C SER A 225 -11.04 5.45 -8.05
N ASP A 226 -11.33 5.12 -9.32
CA ASP A 226 -11.89 6.07 -10.27
C ASP A 226 -13.26 6.54 -9.83
N LEU A 227 -13.53 7.81 -10.09
CA LEU A 227 -14.76 8.46 -9.64
C LEU A 227 -15.84 8.31 -10.72
N PRO A 228 -17.00 7.69 -10.42
CA PRO A 228 -18.04 7.51 -11.44
C PRO A 228 -18.51 8.81 -12.10
N GLN A 229 -18.43 9.94 -11.38
CA GLN A 229 -18.76 11.27 -11.92
C GLN A 229 -17.77 11.79 -12.96
N TRP A 230 -16.56 11.24 -13.03
CA TRP A 230 -15.57 11.61 -14.03
C TRP A 230 -15.55 10.67 -15.24
N MET A 231 -16.15 9.48 -15.11
CA MET A 231 -16.27 8.50 -16.19
C MET A 231 -17.37 8.87 -17.21
N THR A 232 -17.02 8.70 -18.48
CA THR A 232 -17.94 8.56 -19.62
C THR A 232 -18.79 7.29 -19.51
N SER A 233 -19.84 7.18 -20.32
CA SER A 233 -20.69 5.97 -20.39
C SER A 233 -19.90 4.73 -20.78
N ASP A 234 -18.93 4.87 -21.70
CA ASP A 234 -18.11 3.76 -22.17
C ASP A 234 -17.13 3.29 -21.10
N GLU A 235 -16.48 4.20 -20.36
CA GLU A 235 -15.61 3.85 -19.24
C GLU A 235 -16.39 3.13 -18.11
N ARG A 236 -17.62 3.56 -17.80
CA ARG A 236 -18.49 2.85 -16.84
C ARG A 236 -18.82 1.43 -17.29
N GLU A 237 -19.07 1.25 -18.58
CA GLU A 237 -19.33 -0.06 -19.16
C GLU A 237 -18.08 -0.95 -19.16
N GLN A 238 -16.89 -0.38 -19.35
CA GLN A 238 -15.62 -1.10 -19.19
C GLN A 238 -15.42 -1.58 -17.75
N VAL A 239 -15.67 -0.72 -16.76
CA VAL A 239 -15.63 -1.11 -15.33
C VAL A 239 -16.61 -2.27 -15.08
N ARG A 240 -17.84 -2.18 -15.59
CA ARG A 240 -18.84 -3.25 -15.43
C ARG A 240 -18.34 -4.57 -16.03
N LYS A 241 -17.81 -4.55 -17.26
CA LYS A 241 -17.24 -5.74 -17.91
C LYS A 241 -16.08 -6.32 -17.12
N PHE A 242 -15.16 -5.46 -16.65
CA PHE A 242 -14.03 -5.86 -15.84
C PHE A 242 -14.44 -6.54 -14.54
N LEU A 243 -15.38 -5.94 -13.79
CA LEU A 243 -15.87 -6.49 -12.52
C LEU A 243 -16.53 -7.86 -12.72
N LEU A 244 -17.26 -8.05 -13.82
CA LEU A 244 -17.94 -9.31 -14.16
C LEU A 244 -17.03 -10.37 -14.83
N ALA A 245 -15.85 -9.99 -15.33
CA ALA A 245 -14.98 -10.91 -16.06
C ALA A 245 -14.43 -12.03 -15.15
N VAL A 246 -14.53 -13.28 -15.58
CA VAL A 246 -13.92 -14.43 -14.87
C VAL A 246 -13.13 -15.26 -15.89
N PRO A 247 -12.03 -14.72 -16.44
CA PRO A 247 -11.32 -15.37 -17.52
C PRO A 247 -10.61 -16.63 -17.04
N LYS A 248 -10.45 -17.61 -17.93
CA LYS A 248 -9.56 -18.73 -17.69
C LYS A 248 -8.12 -18.25 -17.83
N VAL A 249 -7.37 -18.26 -16.73
CA VAL A 249 -5.97 -17.83 -16.69
C VAL A 249 -5.04 -19.04 -16.77
N THR A 250 -4.12 -19.04 -17.74
CA THR A 250 -3.04 -20.03 -17.86
C THR A 250 -1.69 -19.32 -17.93
N GLN A 251 -0.74 -19.68 -17.06
CA GLN A 251 0.62 -19.17 -17.15
C GLN A 251 1.38 -19.91 -18.25
N LEU A 252 1.91 -19.18 -19.23
CA LEU A 252 2.68 -19.75 -20.35
C LEU A 252 4.19 -19.66 -20.12
N SER A 253 4.63 -18.59 -19.45
CA SER A 253 6.02 -18.40 -19.02
C SER A 253 6.07 -17.57 -17.74
N ARG A 254 7.26 -17.19 -17.27
CA ARG A 254 7.41 -16.36 -16.06
C ARG A 254 6.60 -15.06 -16.13
N TYR A 255 6.53 -14.43 -17.30
CA TYR A 255 5.90 -13.11 -17.50
C TYR A 255 4.77 -13.11 -18.54
N VAL A 256 4.49 -14.25 -19.16
CA VAL A 256 3.48 -14.38 -20.23
C VAL A 256 2.33 -15.25 -19.75
N TYR A 257 1.11 -14.75 -19.92
CA TYR A 257 -0.13 -15.39 -19.50
C TYR A 257 -1.12 -15.44 -20.66
N LYS A 258 -2.01 -16.43 -20.64
CA LYS A 258 -3.16 -16.53 -21.53
C LYS A 258 -4.43 -16.31 -20.70
N LEU A 259 -5.20 -15.29 -21.02
CA LEU A 259 -6.50 -14.95 -20.44
C LEU A 259 -7.57 -15.24 -21.51
N ASP A 260 -8.31 -16.33 -21.32
CA ASP A 260 -9.16 -16.91 -22.36
C ASP A 260 -8.37 -17.14 -23.66
N GLU A 261 -8.61 -16.38 -24.72
CA GLU A 261 -7.84 -16.48 -25.98
C GLU A 261 -6.73 -15.43 -26.14
N ARG A 262 -6.62 -14.47 -25.22
CA ARG A 262 -5.68 -13.35 -25.34
C ARG A 262 -4.37 -13.63 -24.62
N ILE A 263 -3.25 -13.30 -25.28
CA ILE A 263 -1.91 -13.33 -24.69
C ILE A 263 -1.63 -11.98 -24.01
N VAL A 264 -1.13 -12.05 -22.79
CA VAL A 264 -0.69 -10.91 -21.98
C VAL A 264 0.78 -11.12 -21.65
N ASP A 265 1.62 -10.14 -21.94
CA ASP A 265 3.06 -10.19 -21.70
C ASP A 265 3.52 -8.99 -20.88
N PHE A 266 4.07 -9.26 -19.70
CA PHE A 266 4.60 -8.24 -18.79
C PHE A 266 6.11 -8.00 -18.95
N SER A 267 6.77 -8.64 -19.91
CA SER A 267 8.24 -8.60 -20.05
C SER A 267 8.81 -7.19 -20.23
N SER A 268 8.04 -6.25 -20.80
CA SER A 268 8.45 -4.85 -20.94
C SER A 268 8.46 -4.08 -19.61
N ALA A 269 7.68 -4.53 -18.62
CA ALA A 269 7.54 -3.87 -17.32
C ALA A 269 8.54 -4.39 -16.27
N VAL A 270 9.10 -5.60 -16.43
CA VAL A 270 9.89 -6.23 -15.37
C VAL A 270 11.32 -5.70 -15.22
N GLY A 271 11.86 -5.04 -16.24
CA GLY A 271 13.21 -4.47 -16.21
C GLY A 271 13.36 -3.36 -15.16
N LEU A 272 14.50 -3.32 -14.48
CA LEU A 272 14.93 -2.14 -13.74
C LEU A 272 15.57 -1.14 -14.72
N PRO A 273 15.43 0.17 -14.50
CA PRO A 273 16.26 1.13 -15.20
C PRO A 273 17.74 0.86 -14.91
N ALA A 274 18.62 1.24 -15.84
CA ALA A 274 20.06 1.18 -15.59
C ALA A 274 20.41 2.10 -14.40
N GLU A 275 21.34 1.65 -13.55
CA GLU A 275 21.84 2.50 -12.46
C GLU A 275 22.39 3.82 -13.03
N PRO A 276 22.08 4.97 -12.39
CA PRO A 276 22.59 6.24 -12.86
C PRO A 276 24.12 6.27 -12.73
N ILE A 277 24.79 6.72 -13.78
CA ILE A 277 26.25 6.88 -13.85
C ILE A 277 26.62 8.34 -14.16
N GLY A 278 27.88 8.70 -13.90
CA GLY A 278 28.43 10.02 -14.23
C GLY A 278 27.64 11.19 -13.62
N LEU A 279 27.35 12.20 -14.43
CA LEU A 279 26.64 13.42 -14.01
C LEU A 279 25.23 13.12 -13.48
N THR A 280 24.53 12.13 -14.04
CA THR A 280 23.20 11.73 -13.57
C THR A 280 23.26 11.22 -12.14
N LYS A 281 24.28 10.43 -11.79
CA LYS A 281 24.49 9.95 -10.41
C LYS A 281 24.80 11.09 -9.44
N LEU A 282 25.65 12.04 -9.85
CA LEU A 282 25.97 13.20 -9.04
C LEU A 282 24.72 14.05 -8.78
N TRP A 283 23.90 14.25 -9.81
CA TRP A 283 22.63 14.96 -9.69
C TRP A 283 21.62 14.21 -8.80
N GLY A 284 21.50 12.89 -8.96
CA GLY A 284 20.69 12.03 -8.10
C GLY A 284 21.11 12.12 -6.63
N ASN A 285 22.41 12.05 -6.35
CA ASN A 285 22.95 12.20 -4.99
C ASN A 285 22.65 13.58 -4.41
N PHE A 286 22.77 14.65 -5.22
CA PHE A 286 22.44 16.00 -4.79
C PHE A 286 20.95 16.16 -4.45
N LEU A 287 20.07 15.63 -5.31
CA LEU A 287 18.63 15.61 -5.03
C LEU A 287 18.27 14.77 -3.80
N GLY A 288 18.94 13.62 -3.62
CA GLY A 288 18.79 12.77 -2.43
C GLY A 288 19.21 13.50 -1.16
N TRP A 289 20.37 14.16 -1.19
CA TRP A 289 20.86 15.00 -0.09
C TRP A 289 19.91 16.16 0.23
N LEU A 290 19.36 16.83 -0.79
CA LEU A 290 18.31 17.83 -0.58
C LEU A 290 17.07 17.20 0.11
N GLY A 291 16.73 15.96 -0.24
CA GLY A 291 15.67 15.18 0.40
C GLY A 291 15.88 14.88 1.88
N ASP A 292 17.08 15.02 2.43
CA ASP A 292 17.32 14.85 3.88
C ASP A 292 16.81 16.05 4.70
N PHE A 293 16.49 17.17 4.03
CA PHE A 293 16.01 18.38 4.69
C PHE A 293 14.47 18.44 4.66
N PRO A 294 13.80 18.45 5.83
CA PRO A 294 12.33 18.47 5.90
C PRO A 294 11.68 19.64 5.17
N PHE A 295 12.33 20.80 5.11
CA PHE A 295 11.80 21.95 4.38
C PHE A 295 11.80 21.71 2.86
N VAL A 296 12.82 21.03 2.32
CA VAL A 296 12.89 20.65 0.90
C VAL A 296 11.82 19.62 0.59
N LEU A 297 11.67 18.59 1.43
CA LEU A 297 10.61 17.58 1.24
C LEU A 297 9.21 18.21 1.20
N ARG A 298 8.97 19.25 2.01
CA ARG A 298 7.72 20.02 1.96
C ARG A 298 7.57 20.80 0.65
N ILE A 299 8.65 21.37 0.12
CA ILE A 299 8.65 22.04 -1.19
C ILE A 299 8.37 21.04 -2.31
N PHE A 300 9.05 19.88 -2.32
CA PHE A 300 8.78 18.83 -3.31
C PHE A 300 7.33 18.35 -3.24
N LYS A 301 6.80 18.12 -2.04
CA LYS A 301 5.38 17.80 -1.87
C LYS A 301 4.48 18.89 -2.45
N TRP A 302 4.75 20.15 -2.16
CA TRP A 302 3.96 21.27 -2.69
C TRP A 302 3.99 21.34 -4.22
N ILE A 303 5.15 21.13 -4.84
CA ILE A 303 5.29 21.07 -6.30
C ILE A 303 4.51 19.90 -6.89
N ASP A 304 4.59 18.72 -6.27
CA ASP A 304 3.88 17.52 -6.73
C ASP A 304 2.35 17.70 -6.57
N ASP A 305 1.88 18.32 -5.49
CA ASP A 305 0.46 18.63 -5.26
C ASP A 305 -0.07 19.70 -6.25
N ASP A 306 0.77 20.65 -6.70
CA ASP A 306 0.37 21.71 -7.65
C ASP A 306 0.24 21.21 -9.09
N LYS A 307 1.01 20.18 -9.48
CA LYS A 307 0.89 19.54 -10.80
C LYS A 307 -0.45 18.82 -11.03
N LEU A 308 -1.19 18.55 -9.95
CA LEU A 308 -2.50 17.89 -9.97
C LEU A 308 -3.68 18.89 -10.00
N ARG A 309 -3.41 20.20 -10.11
CA ARG A 309 -4.41 21.28 -10.20
C ARG A 309 -4.51 21.84 -11.61
#